data_AF-T1GZS2-F1
#
_entry.id   AF-T1GZS2-F1
#
_cell.length_a   1.000
_cell.length_b   1.000
_cell.length_c   1.000
_cell.angle_alpha   90.00
_cell.angle_beta   90.00
_cell.angle_gamma   90.00
#
_symmetry.space_group_name_H-M   'P 1'
#
loop_
_entity.id
_entity.type
_entity.pdbx_description
1 polymer ?
#
loop_
_entity_poly.entity_id
_entity_poly.type
_entity_poly.pdbx_seq_one_letter_code
_entity_poly.pdbx_strand_id
1 'polypeptide(L)'
;MKNENDDDPIIFNTNMENISAKWNKDGTILAICGKVFETTATVSVKDVNQVLFFSIKGSLLRTLKIPGNSISSISWDGLSLRLAMTVDSFIFFANIRPKYKWCYISKTVAFLNVNTQIEHSSSVGMQVLTFWDTCSNHCY
;
A
#
# COMPACT_ATOMS: atom_id res chain seq x y z
N MET A 1 16.28 3.22 0.81
CA MET A 1 17.30 3.01 -0.23
C MET A 1 17.66 4.39 -0.74
N LYS A 2 18.82 4.90 -0.34
CA LYS A 2 19.30 6.23 -0.74
C LYS A 2 19.94 6.19 -2.12
N ASN A 3 20.67 5.11 -2.43
CA ASN A 3 21.30 4.81 -3.73
C ASN A 3 21.81 3.36 -3.74
N GLU A 4 22.52 2.96 -4.79
CA GLU A 4 23.15 1.64 -4.96
C GLU A 4 24.35 1.40 -4.01
N ASN A 5 24.89 2.45 -3.41
CA ASN A 5 26.01 2.42 -2.46
C ASN A 5 25.52 2.66 -1.02
N ASP A 6 24.28 2.29 -0.71
CA ASP A 6 23.68 2.49 0.61
C ASP A 6 24.28 1.48 1.60
N ASP A 7 25.14 1.96 2.51
CA ASP A 7 25.82 1.14 3.51
C ASP A 7 24.86 0.54 4.57
N ASP A 8 23.64 1.06 4.68
CA ASP A 8 22.61 0.59 5.61
C ASP A 8 21.26 0.39 4.88
N PRO A 9 21.14 -0.65 4.04
CA PRO A 9 19.95 -0.87 3.25
C PRO A 9 18.79 -1.36 4.13
N ILE A 10 17.57 -0.86 3.84
CA ILE A 10 16.35 -1.37 4.47
C ILE A 10 16.02 -2.75 3.91
N ILE A 11 16.06 -3.77 4.76
CA ILE A 11 15.74 -5.16 4.41
C ILE A 11 14.27 -5.45 4.70
N PHE A 12 13.53 -5.91 3.68
CA PHE A 12 12.12 -6.31 3.81
C PHE A 12 12.03 -7.82 3.97
N ASN A 13 11.91 -8.29 5.22
CA ASN A 13 11.75 -9.72 5.52
C ASN A 13 10.28 -10.14 5.30
N THR A 14 10.04 -10.90 4.23
CA THR A 14 8.69 -11.28 3.80
C THR A 14 8.26 -12.68 4.24
N ASN A 15 9.21 -13.57 4.59
CA ASN A 15 8.97 -14.97 4.96
C ASN A 15 8.08 -15.72 3.95
N MET A 16 8.24 -15.41 2.66
CA MET A 16 7.47 -15.94 1.55
C MET A 16 8.36 -16.03 0.31
N GLU A 17 7.99 -16.89 -0.62
CA GLU A 17 8.57 -16.89 -1.96
C GLU A 17 8.04 -15.67 -2.72
N ASN A 18 8.92 -14.69 -2.96
CA ASN A 18 8.56 -13.42 -3.58
C ASN A 18 8.45 -13.57 -5.10
N ILE A 19 7.34 -13.08 -5.66
CA ILE A 19 7.03 -13.19 -7.10
C ILE A 19 7.09 -11.81 -7.77
N SER A 20 6.52 -10.79 -7.15
CA SER A 20 6.54 -9.43 -7.69
C SER A 20 6.52 -8.39 -6.57
N ALA A 21 7.14 -7.25 -6.83
CA ALA A 21 7.15 -6.11 -5.92
C ALA A 21 6.92 -4.82 -6.70
N LYS A 22 6.03 -3.95 -6.20
CA LYS A 22 5.69 -2.67 -6.82
C LYS A 22 5.50 -1.57 -5.77
N TRP A 23 6.20 -0.46 -5.96
CA TRP A 23 5.93 0.77 -5.25
C TRP A 23 4.59 1.35 -5.69
N ASN A 24 3.86 1.93 -4.74
CA ASN A 24 2.75 2.81 -5.05
C ASN A 24 3.26 4.08 -5.74
N LYS A 25 2.36 4.87 -6.34
CA LYS A 25 2.73 6.03 -7.14
C LYS A 25 3.59 7.05 -6.37
N ASP A 26 3.29 7.27 -5.10
CA ASP A 26 3.99 8.26 -4.27
C ASP A 26 5.24 7.70 -3.57
N GLY A 27 5.62 6.43 -3.81
CA GLY A 27 6.80 5.80 -3.20
C GLY A 27 6.72 5.56 -1.69
N THR A 28 5.55 5.76 -1.08
CA THR A 28 5.35 5.63 0.37
C THR A 28 5.11 4.18 0.83
N ILE A 29 4.59 3.33 -0.05
CA ILE A 29 4.17 1.96 0.22
C ILE A 29 4.77 1.03 -0.83
N LEU A 30 5.43 -0.03 -0.36
CA LEU A 30 5.88 -1.14 -1.19
C LEU A 30 4.93 -2.32 -1.01
N ALA A 31 4.28 -2.74 -2.09
CA ALA A 31 3.54 -4.00 -2.12
C ALA A 31 4.45 -5.12 -2.64
N ILE A 32 4.52 -6.24 -1.92
CA ILE A 32 5.27 -7.44 -2.30
C ILE A 32 4.30 -8.62 -2.30
N CYS A 33 4.20 -9.34 -3.42
CA CYS A 33 3.32 -10.48 -3.58
C CYS A 33 4.09 -11.78 -3.74
N GLY A 34 3.44 -12.90 -3.41
CA GLY A 34 4.07 -14.21 -3.45
C GLY A 34 3.35 -15.25 -2.60
N LYS A 35 4.05 -16.35 -2.29
CA LYS A 35 3.47 -17.53 -1.65
C LYS A 35 4.13 -17.83 -0.31
N VAL A 36 3.30 -18.10 0.69
CA VAL A 36 3.75 -18.66 1.97
C VAL A 36 3.47 -20.15 1.97
N PHE A 37 4.48 -20.92 2.31
CA PHE A 37 4.35 -22.34 2.60
C PHE A 37 3.98 -22.50 4.08
N GLU A 38 2.69 -22.67 4.36
CA GLU A 38 2.21 -22.88 5.73
C GLU A 38 2.20 -24.39 6.02
N THR A 39 3.12 -24.84 6.90
CA THR A 39 3.14 -26.23 7.38
C THR A 39 2.13 -26.37 8.51
N THR A 40 0.94 -26.90 8.23
CA THR A 40 0.01 -27.27 9.29
C THR A 40 0.41 -28.59 9.95
N ALA A 41 0.03 -28.79 11.23
CA ALA A 41 0.34 -30.00 12.00
C ALA A 41 -0.23 -31.31 11.38
N THR A 42 -1.18 -31.19 10.46
CA THR A 42 -1.64 -32.26 9.58
C THR A 42 -0.94 -32.12 8.23
N VAL A 43 -0.44 -33.23 7.69
CA VAL A 43 0.52 -33.44 6.56
C VAL A 43 0.17 -32.78 5.19
N SER A 44 -0.70 -31.77 5.15
CA SER A 44 -0.98 -30.96 3.97
C SER A 44 -0.23 -29.63 4.03
N VAL A 45 0.73 -29.43 3.14
CA VAL A 45 1.26 -28.09 2.84
C VAL A 45 0.18 -27.32 2.09
N LYS A 46 -0.28 -26.19 2.64
CA LYS A 46 -1.21 -25.31 1.94
C LYS A 46 -0.48 -24.06 1.52
N ASP A 47 -0.30 -23.91 0.21
CA ASP A 47 0.24 -22.68 -0.37
C ASP A 47 -0.79 -21.57 -0.22
N VAL A 48 -0.41 -20.49 0.46
CA VAL A 48 -1.25 -19.30 0.62
C VAL A 48 -0.64 -18.15 -0.14
N ASN A 49 -1.36 -17.67 -1.16
CA ASN A 49 -0.99 -16.43 -1.83
C ASN A 49 -1.23 -15.25 -0.89
N GLN A 50 -0.26 -14.35 -0.80
CA GLN A 50 -0.41 -13.13 -0.02
C GLN A 50 0.26 -11.93 -0.69
N VAL A 51 -0.22 -10.75 -0.30
CA VAL A 51 0.43 -9.46 -0.56
C VAL A 51 0.75 -8.80 0.78
N LEU A 52 2.01 -8.44 0.96
CA LEU A 52 2.51 -7.67 2.09
C LEU A 52 2.65 -6.21 1.67
N PHE A 53 2.18 -5.31 2.51
CA PHE A 53 2.33 -3.87 2.34
C PHE A 53 3.31 -3.35 3.37
N PHE A 54 4.44 -2.81 2.91
CA PHE A 54 5.46 -2.21 3.77
C PHE A 54 5.50 -0.70 3.61
N SER A 55 5.88 0.01 4.67
CA SER A 55 6.24 1.43 4.57
C SER A 55 7.63 1.59 3.98
N ILE A 56 7.96 2.81 3.54
CA ILE A 56 9.31 3.20 3.14
C ILE A 56 10.39 2.93 4.21
N LYS A 57 10.00 2.80 5.49
CA LYS A 57 10.89 2.53 6.62
C LYS A 57 11.08 1.03 6.90
N GLY A 58 10.51 0.14 6.08
CA GLY A 58 10.60 -1.30 6.31
C GLY A 58 9.56 -1.88 7.27
N SER A 59 8.65 -1.04 7.81
CA SER A 59 7.61 -1.52 8.73
C SER A 59 6.46 -2.19 7.99
N LEU A 60 6.07 -3.42 8.37
CA LEU A 60 4.89 -4.08 7.82
C LEU A 60 3.62 -3.32 8.24
N LEU A 61 2.86 -2.85 7.25
CA LEU A 61 1.60 -2.15 7.44
C LEU A 61 0.43 -3.12 7.50
N ARG A 62 0.35 -4.04 6.52
CA ARG A 62 -0.77 -4.98 6.33
C ARG A 62 -0.33 -6.23 5.57
N THR A 63 -1.04 -7.33 5.84
CA THR A 63 -1.01 -8.56 5.05
C THR A 63 -2.40 -8.80 4.46
N LEU A 64 -2.45 -9.14 3.17
CA LEU A 64 -3.67 -9.51 2.46
C LEU A 64 -3.51 -10.94 1.93
N LYS A 65 -4.26 -11.90 2.47
CA LYS A 65 -4.34 -13.27 1.95
C LYS A 65 -5.30 -13.30 0.75
N ILE A 66 -4.92 -14.03 -0.29
CA ILE A 66 -5.65 -14.06 -1.57
C ILE A 66 -5.99 -15.52 -1.90
N PRO A 67 -7.24 -15.83 -2.28
CA PRO A 67 -7.61 -17.17 -2.72
C PRO A 67 -7.00 -17.48 -4.09
N GLY A 68 -6.83 -18.77 -4.39
CA GLY A 68 -6.25 -19.28 -5.64
C GLY A 68 -4.95 -20.05 -5.39
N ASN A 69 -4.37 -20.59 -6.46
CA ASN A 69 -3.18 -21.43 -6.40
C ASN A 69 -1.91 -20.61 -6.62
N SER A 70 -1.85 -19.79 -7.67
CA SER A 70 -0.64 -19.08 -8.05
C SER A 70 -0.86 -17.61 -8.38
N ILE A 71 -0.42 -16.73 -7.50
CA ILE A 71 -0.25 -15.31 -7.82
C ILE A 71 0.93 -15.11 -8.78
N SER A 72 0.75 -14.28 -9.79
CA SER A 72 1.77 -14.04 -10.83
C SER A 72 2.27 -12.60 -10.90
N SER A 73 1.42 -11.62 -10.60
CA SER A 73 1.80 -10.20 -10.68
C SER A 73 0.85 -9.30 -9.89
N ILE A 74 1.33 -8.08 -9.62
CA ILE A 74 0.57 -7.00 -9.00
C ILE A 74 0.82 -5.68 -9.73
N SER A 75 -0.16 -4.78 -9.70
CA SER A 75 -0.05 -3.42 -10.25
C SER A 75 -0.92 -2.43 -9.48
N TRP A 76 -0.40 -1.22 -9.27
CA TRP A 76 -1.12 -0.13 -8.61
C TRP A 76 -1.94 0.69 -9.60
N ASP A 77 -3.06 1.22 -9.15
CA ASP A 77 -3.77 2.26 -9.89
C ASP A 77 -3.08 3.63 -9.77
N GLY A 78 -3.49 4.58 -10.62
CA GLY A 78 -2.85 5.90 -10.70
C GLY A 78 -3.03 6.80 -9.47
N LEU A 79 -3.85 6.39 -8.49
CA LEU A 79 -4.07 7.11 -7.23
C LEU A 79 -3.54 6.34 -6.01
N SER A 80 -2.92 5.17 -6.20
CA SER A 80 -2.46 4.30 -5.11
C SER A 80 -3.58 3.82 -4.15
N LEU A 81 -4.84 3.88 -4.58
CA LEU A 81 -6.00 3.47 -3.76
C LEU A 81 -6.53 2.09 -4.17
N ARG A 82 -6.03 1.52 -5.26
CA ARG A 82 -6.38 0.18 -5.70
C ARG A 82 -5.15 -0.58 -6.16
N LEU A 83 -5.16 -1.88 -5.88
CA LEU A 83 -4.16 -2.83 -6.35
C LEU A 83 -4.85 -3.91 -7.19
N ALA A 84 -4.40 -4.08 -8.43
CA ALA A 84 -4.78 -5.18 -9.30
C ALA A 84 -3.78 -6.33 -9.11
N MET A 85 -4.27 -7.57 -9.11
CA MET A 85 -3.46 -8.76 -8.87
C MET A 85 -3.92 -9.88 -9.80
N THR A 86 -2.98 -10.55 -10.44
CA THR A 86 -3.29 -11.71 -11.31
C THR A 86 -3.03 -12.99 -10.54
N VAL A 87 -4.06 -13.83 -10.41
CA VAL A 87 -3.97 -15.13 -9.73
C VAL A 87 -4.63 -16.17 -10.62
N ASP A 88 -3.84 -17.14 -11.06
CA ASP A 88 -4.24 -18.16 -12.04
C ASP A 88 -4.87 -17.51 -13.30
N SER A 89 -6.17 -17.71 -13.52
CA SER A 89 -6.94 -17.14 -14.64
C SER A 89 -7.84 -15.96 -14.22
N PHE A 90 -7.69 -15.45 -13.01
CA PHE A 90 -8.51 -14.36 -12.46
C PHE A 90 -7.69 -13.10 -12.21
N ILE A 91 -8.37 -11.96 -12.29
CA ILE A 91 -7.85 -10.66 -11.87
C ILE A 91 -8.63 -10.22 -10.63
N PHE A 92 -7.91 -10.06 -9.53
CA PHE A 92 -8.44 -9.52 -8.28
C PHE A 92 -8.14 -8.04 -8.16
N PHE A 93 -9.08 -7.29 -7.59
CA PHE A 93 -8.90 -5.89 -7.24
C PHE A 93 -9.05 -5.73 -5.72
N ALA A 94 -8.04 -5.17 -5.08
CA ALA A 94 -8.07 -4.80 -3.68
C ALA A 94 -8.21 -3.27 -3.55
N ASN A 95 -9.23 -2.83 -2.81
CA ASN A 95 -9.38 -1.42 -2.43
C ASN A 95 -8.53 -1.14 -1.18
N ILE A 96 -7.72 -0.10 -1.25
CA ILE A 96 -6.86 0.36 -0.16
C ILE A 96 -7.50 1.61 0.43
N ARG A 97 -7.80 1.54 1.72
CA ARG A 97 -8.41 2.64 2.46
C ARG A 97 -7.44 3.12 3.55
N PRO A 98 -6.66 4.18 3.29
CA PRO A 98 -5.84 4.80 4.31
C PRO A 98 -6.69 5.28 5.49
N LYS A 99 -6.08 5.31 6.68
CA LYS A 99 -6.71 5.91 7.86
C LYS A 99 -6.49 7.42 7.80
N TYR A 100 -7.47 8.14 7.27
CA TYR A 100 -7.45 9.60 7.24
C TYR A 100 -7.81 10.16 8.62
N LYS A 101 -7.11 11.22 9.05
CA LYS A 101 -7.53 12.04 10.19
C LYS A 101 -8.53 13.07 9.68
N TRP A 102 -9.74 13.05 10.20
CA TRP A 102 -10.79 13.98 9.84
C TRP A 102 -11.73 14.23 11.03
N CYS A 103 -12.44 15.35 10.99
CA CYS A 103 -13.55 15.63 11.90
C CYS A 103 -14.64 16.41 11.15
N TYR A 104 -15.83 16.48 11.75
CA TYR A 104 -16.97 17.23 11.22
C TYR A 104 -17.43 18.24 12.27
N ILE A 105 -17.50 19.51 11.88
CA ILE A 105 -17.87 20.63 12.75
C ILE A 105 -18.82 21.55 11.98
N SER A 106 -20.04 21.74 12.47
CA SER A 106 -20.98 22.76 11.99
C SER A 106 -21.12 22.86 10.46
N LYS A 107 -21.24 21.71 9.77
CA LYS A 107 -21.34 21.56 8.29
C LYS A 107 -20.02 21.61 7.52
N THR A 108 -18.89 21.69 8.20
CA THR A 108 -17.56 21.62 7.59
C THR A 108 -16.89 20.31 7.96
N VAL A 109 -16.40 19.57 6.96
CA VAL A 109 -15.49 18.43 7.15
C VAL A 109 -14.07 18.97 7.11
N ALA A 110 -13.32 18.85 8.20
CA ALA A 110 -11.89 19.15 8.22
C ALA A 110 -11.12 17.83 8.09
N PHE A 111 -10.20 17.73 7.14
CA PHE A 111 -9.41 16.51 6.94
C PHE A 111 -7.96 16.83 6.59
N LEU A 112 -7.08 15.94 7.01
CA LEU A 112 -5.66 16.03 6.74
C LEU A 112 -5.36 15.38 5.39
N ASN A 113 -4.76 16.15 4.49
CA ASN A 113 -4.24 15.68 3.21
C ASN A 113 -2.71 15.73 3.21
N VAL A 114 -2.07 14.78 2.54
CA VAL A 114 -0.61 14.80 2.33
C VAL A 114 -0.41 15.25 0.89
N ASN A 115 0.10 16.47 0.71
CA ASN A 115 0.41 16.94 -0.63
C ASN A 115 1.75 16.34 -1.08
N THR A 116 1.71 15.44 -2.07
CA THR A 116 2.90 14.83 -2.67
C THR A 116 3.35 15.52 -3.97
N GLN A 117 2.61 16.55 -4.43
CA GLN A 117 2.82 17.23 -5.73
C GLN A 117 3.90 18.33 -5.71
N ILE A 118 5.00 18.17 -4.98
CA ILE A 118 6.07 19.17 -5.05
C ILE A 118 7.42 18.49 -5.33
N GLU A 119 7.66 18.20 -6.61
CA GLU A 119 8.92 17.66 -7.12
C GLU A 119 10.09 18.68 -7.08
N HIS A 120 9.83 19.95 -6.76
CA HIS A 120 10.83 21.03 -6.87
C HIS A 120 11.05 21.88 -5.61
N SER A 121 10.49 21.51 -4.46
CA SER A 121 10.78 22.22 -3.22
C SER A 121 10.99 21.23 -2.07
N SER A 122 11.87 21.62 -1.15
CA SER A 122 12.31 20.87 0.03
C SER A 122 11.19 20.47 1.02
N SER A 123 9.92 20.69 0.69
CA SER A 123 8.75 20.35 1.51
C SER A 123 8.04 19.07 1.04
N VAL A 124 8.78 17.98 0.87
CA VAL A 124 8.20 16.65 0.65
C VAL A 124 7.43 16.24 1.90
N GLY A 125 6.11 16.06 1.78
CA GLY A 125 5.26 15.58 2.87
C GLY A 125 4.62 16.65 3.75
N MET A 126 4.43 17.88 3.26
CA MET A 126 3.64 18.89 3.96
C MET A 126 2.19 18.40 4.14
N GLN A 127 1.78 18.26 5.39
CA GLN A 127 0.41 17.94 5.75
C GLN A 127 -0.43 19.21 5.63
N VAL A 128 -1.43 19.19 4.76
CA VAL A 128 -2.36 20.30 4.55
C VAL A 128 -3.66 19.93 5.24
N LEU A 129 -4.15 20.82 6.11
CA LEU A 129 -5.48 20.71 6.68
C LEU A 129 -6.47 21.39 5.71
N THR A 130 -7.39 20.62 5.15
CA THR A 130 -8.41 21.13 4.23
C THR A 130 -9.76 21.18 4.93
N PHE A 131 -10.49 22.27 4.72
CA PHE A 131 -11.86 22.45 5.23
C PHE A 131 -12.84 22.39 4.07
N TRP A 132 -13.78 21.46 4.11
CA TRP A 132 -14.80 21.28 3.09
C TRP A 132 -16.20 21.58 3.63
N ASP A 133 -16.84 22.63 3.12
CA ASP A 133 -18.22 22.99 3.45
C ASP A 133 -19.19 22.06 2.70
N THR A 134 -19.95 21.28 3.46
CA THR A 134 -20.90 20.28 2.93
C THR A 134 -22.19 20.89 2.35
N CYS A 135 -22.50 22.16 2.64
CA CYS A 135 -23.64 22.86 2.07
C CYS A 135 -23.30 23.57 0.77
N SER A 136 -22.15 24.25 0.72
CA SER A 136 -21.74 25.02 -0.46
C SER A 136 -20.81 24.24 -1.39
N ASN A 137 -20.29 23.09 -0.95
CA ASN A 137 -19.32 22.25 -1.66
C ASN A 137 -17.98 22.96 -1.98
N HIS A 138 -17.65 24.02 -1.22
CA HIS A 138 -16.36 24.72 -1.34
C HIS A 138 -15.30 24.12 -0.41
N CYS A 139 -14.04 24.09 -0.88
CA CYS A 139 -12.88 23.70 -0.08
C CYS A 139 -11.96 24.90 0.17
N TYR A 140 -11.43 25.00 1.39
CA TYR A 140 -10.49 26.02 1.87
C TYR A 140 -9.21 25.37 2.40
#